data_AF-A0A1I8Q397-F1
#
_entry.id   AF-A0A1I8Q397-F1
#
_cell.length_a   1.000
_cell.length_b   1.000
_cell.length_c   1.000
_cell.angle_alpha   90.00
_cell.angle_beta   90.00
_cell.angle_gamma   90.00
#
_symmetry.space_group_name_H-M   'P 1'
#
loop_
_entity.id
_entity.type
_entity.pdbx_description
1 polymer ?
#
loop_
_entity_poly.entity_id
_entity_poly.type
_entity_poly.pdbx_seq_one_letter_code
_entity_poly.pdbx_strand_id
1 'polypeptide(L)'
;MTGIWTGFCDTLYSLVRLSTRKTRVSFSPSTLQREIEREAKRCPTNNPFLNFLAEVRARAMKECPLKGRDLTRISKTAGKMWKSMGDNEKESYRILARERRRLQGPQRRRRRLTARKRRRR
;
A
#
# COMPACT_ATOMS: atom_id res chain seq x y z
N MET A 1 -6.60 12.65 27.09
CA MET A 1 -5.40 12.15 26.37
C MET A 1 -5.73 11.69 24.93
N THR A 2 -6.29 12.57 24.09
CA THR A 2 -6.61 12.25 22.67
C THR A 2 -5.80 13.08 21.67
N GLY A 3 -5.19 14.19 22.11
CA GLY A 3 -4.51 15.17 21.25
C GLY A 3 -3.27 14.68 20.49
N ILE A 4 -2.48 13.78 21.09
CA ILE A 4 -1.27 13.24 20.44
C ILE A 4 -1.65 12.37 19.24
N TRP A 5 -2.74 11.61 19.36
CA TRP A 5 -3.20 10.72 18.29
C TRP A 5 -3.91 11.48 17.17
N THR A 6 -4.64 12.55 17.48
CA THR A 6 -5.26 13.41 16.46
C THR A 6 -4.19 14.14 15.66
N GLY A 7 -3.18 14.73 16.32
CA GLY A 7 -2.04 15.35 15.64
C GLY A 7 -1.28 14.36 14.75
N PHE A 8 -1.07 13.13 15.22
CA PHE A 8 -0.47 12.06 14.41
C PHE A 8 -1.33 11.68 13.19
N CYS A 9 -2.66 11.66 13.34
CA CYS A 9 -3.54 11.39 12.21
C CYS A 9 -3.51 12.52 11.18
N ASP A 10 -3.41 13.78 11.61
CA ASP A 10 -3.34 14.94 10.72
C ASP A 10 -1.99 15.05 10.00
N THR A 11 -0.89 14.71 10.68
CA THR A 11 0.43 14.61 10.05
C THR A 11 0.47 13.47 9.04
N LEU A 12 -0.06 12.29 9.38
CA LEU A 12 -0.19 11.19 8.43
C LEU A 12 -1.10 11.53 7.26
N TYR A 13 -2.23 12.19 7.51
CA TYR A 13 -3.16 12.62 6.46
C TYR A 13 -2.48 13.59 5.50
N SER A 14 -1.74 14.55 6.05
CA SER A 14 -0.96 15.51 5.28
C SER A 14 0.14 14.83 4.49
N LEU A 15 0.92 13.92 5.08
CA LEU A 15 2.00 13.19 4.41
C LEU A 15 1.51 12.29 3.27
N VAL A 16 0.39 11.60 3.47
CA VAL A 16 -0.23 10.74 2.45
C VAL A 16 -0.82 11.57 1.31
N ARG A 17 -1.42 12.73 1.60
CA ARG A 17 -1.84 13.68 0.57
C ARG A 17 -0.68 14.45 -0.06
N LEU A 18 0.43 14.69 0.64
CA LEU A 18 1.53 15.47 0.08
C LEU A 18 2.28 14.67 -0.99
N SER A 19 2.32 13.33 -0.89
CA SER A 19 2.88 12.53 -1.98
C SER A 19 2.03 12.50 -3.25
N THR A 20 0.77 12.98 -3.21
CA THR A 20 -0.03 13.23 -4.42
C THR A 20 0.29 14.58 -5.08
N ARG A 21 1.10 15.44 -4.43
CA ARG A 21 1.64 16.66 -5.04
C ARG A 21 2.91 16.34 -5.85
N LYS A 22 2.68 15.96 -7.11
CA LYS A 22 3.56 16.10 -8.30
C LYS A 22 5.04 16.43 -7.99
N THR A 23 5.79 15.50 -7.45
CA THR A 23 7.24 15.50 -7.68
C THR A 23 7.47 15.13 -9.15
N ARG A 24 8.45 15.80 -9.78
CA ARG A 24 8.70 15.83 -11.23
C ARG A 24 8.94 14.46 -11.88
N VAL A 25 9.04 13.38 -11.09
CA VAL A 25 9.40 12.03 -11.52
C VAL A 25 8.23 11.06 -11.31
N SER A 26 7.38 11.01 -12.33
CA SER A 26 6.48 9.90 -12.73
C SER A 26 5.49 9.31 -11.72
N PHE A 27 4.21 9.60 -11.96
CA PHE A 27 3.05 8.86 -11.47
C PHE A 27 2.75 7.66 -12.40
N SER A 28 3.74 6.82 -12.67
CA SER A 28 3.52 5.57 -13.40
C SER A 28 3.05 4.50 -12.42
N PRO A 29 2.13 3.59 -12.80
CA PRO A 29 1.77 2.44 -11.97
C PRO A 29 2.99 1.62 -11.50
N SER A 30 4.07 1.63 -12.29
CA SER A 30 5.33 0.97 -11.99
C SER A 30 6.17 1.67 -10.90
N THR A 31 6.07 3.00 -10.75
CA THR A 31 6.76 3.72 -9.65
C THR A 31 6.05 3.48 -8.33
N LEU A 32 4.72 3.55 -8.29
CA LEU A 32 3.94 3.25 -7.09
C LEU A 32 4.17 1.81 -6.62
N GLN A 33 4.28 0.85 -7.56
CA GLN A 33 4.69 -0.52 -7.24
C GLN A 33 6.06 -0.56 -6.53
N ARG A 34 7.08 0.08 -7.11
CA ARG A 34 8.44 0.11 -6.56
C ARG A 34 8.49 0.76 -5.18
N GLU A 35 7.73 1.81 -4.97
CA GLU A 35 7.63 2.50 -3.68
C GLU A 35 7.01 1.59 -2.63
N ILE A 36 5.89 0.92 -2.91
CA ILE A 36 5.30 -0.04 -1.97
C ILE A 36 6.28 -1.18 -1.66
N GLU A 37 6.97 -1.72 -2.67
CA GLU A 37 7.95 -2.79 -2.48
C GLU A 37 9.13 -2.34 -1.62
N ARG A 38 9.63 -1.11 -1.81
CA ARG A 38 10.74 -0.54 -1.03
C ARG A 38 10.32 -0.17 0.39
N GLU A 39 9.23 0.57 0.54
CA GLU A 39 8.81 1.16 1.80
C GLU A 39 8.08 0.17 2.70
N ALA A 40 7.11 -0.56 2.16
CA ALA A 40 6.31 -1.50 2.94
C ALA A 40 6.95 -2.89 3.02
N LYS A 41 8.05 -3.13 2.28
CA LYS A 41 8.69 -4.46 2.13
C LYS A 41 7.68 -5.56 1.81
N ARG A 42 6.64 -5.20 1.04
CA ARG A 42 5.49 -6.05 0.72
C ARG A 42 5.24 -6.03 -0.77
N CYS A 43 4.83 -7.18 -1.30
CA CYS A 43 4.34 -7.24 -2.66
C CYS A 43 2.98 -6.55 -2.78
N PRO A 44 2.74 -5.85 -3.91
CA PRO A 44 1.41 -5.38 -4.26
C PRO A 44 0.39 -6.51 -4.26
N THR A 45 -0.82 -6.19 -3.84
CA THR A 45 -1.96 -7.10 -3.78
C THR A 45 -2.99 -6.77 -4.85
N ASN A 46 -3.94 -7.68 -5.08
CA ASN A 46 -5.07 -7.45 -5.98
C ASN A 46 -6.13 -6.51 -5.40
N ASN A 47 -5.95 -6.03 -4.17
CA ASN A 47 -6.90 -5.15 -3.50
C ASN A 47 -6.29 -3.74 -3.40
N PRO A 48 -6.90 -2.72 -4.05
CA PRO A 48 -6.37 -1.37 -4.04
C PRO A 48 -6.25 -0.78 -2.63
N PHE A 49 -7.22 -1.06 -1.75
CA PHE A 49 -7.20 -0.57 -0.38
C PHE A 49 -6.04 -1.16 0.44
N LEU A 50 -5.70 -2.44 0.24
CA LEU A 50 -4.58 -3.07 0.95
C LEU A 50 -3.24 -2.49 0.52
N ASN A 51 -3.12 -2.06 -0.74
CA ASN A 51 -1.93 -1.39 -1.26
C ASN A 51 -1.77 0.01 -0.61
N PHE A 52 -2.86 0.78 -0.57
CA PHE A 52 -2.91 2.05 0.16
C PHE A 52 -2.58 1.88 1.65
N LEU A 53 -3.18 0.89 2.32
CA LEU A 53 -2.94 0.62 3.73
C LEU A 53 -1.48 0.22 4.01
N ALA A 54 -0.81 -0.45 3.07
CA ALA A 54 0.60 -0.80 3.19
C ALA A 54 1.48 0.46 3.21
N GLU A 55 1.19 1.43 2.34
CA GLU A 55 1.88 2.72 2.29
C GLU A 55 1.64 3.53 3.58
N VAL A 56 0.39 3.66 4.00
CA VAL A 56 0.05 4.37 5.26
C VAL A 56 0.80 3.78 6.45
N ARG A 57 0.86 2.44 6.55
CA ARG A 57 1.59 1.76 7.62
C ARG A 57 3.10 1.96 7.52
N ALA A 58 3.66 1.92 6.31
CA ALA A 58 5.10 2.14 6.10
C ALA A 58 5.52 3.55 6.54
N ARG A 59 4.74 4.56 6.19
CA ARG A 59 4.97 5.95 6.64
C ARG A 59 4.78 6.11 8.13
N ALA A 60 3.71 5.54 8.68
CA ALA A 60 3.45 5.56 10.11
C ALA A 60 4.56 4.91 10.94
N MET A 61 5.20 3.84 10.44
CA MET A 61 6.36 3.21 11.07
C MET A 61 7.64 4.05 10.98
N LYS A 62 7.80 4.89 9.94
CA LYS A 62 8.95 5.80 9.81
C LYS A 62 8.88 6.94 10.82
N GLU A 63 7.70 7.52 10.99
CA GLU A 63 7.48 8.70 11.85
C GLU A 63 7.39 8.35 13.34
N CYS A 64 6.93 7.14 13.68
CA CYS A 64 6.72 6.74 15.08
C CYS A 64 7.00 5.24 15.31
N PRO A 65 7.61 4.88 16.46
CA PRO A 65 7.69 3.48 16.89
C PRO A 65 6.30 2.99 17.34
N LEU A 66 5.57 2.38 16.40
CA LEU A 66 4.21 1.91 16.63
C LEU A 66 4.17 0.65 17.50
N LYS A 67 3.27 0.61 18.49
CA LYS A 67 2.94 -0.61 19.24
C LYS A 67 1.77 -1.35 18.58
N GLY A 68 1.54 -2.61 18.97
CA GLY A 68 0.51 -3.47 18.38
C GLY A 68 -0.91 -2.87 18.36
N ARG A 69 -1.30 -2.11 19.40
CA ARG A 69 -2.60 -1.42 19.46
C ARG A 69 -2.71 -0.27 18.44
N ASP A 70 -1.60 0.36 18.06
CA ASP A 70 -1.59 1.49 17.13
C ASP A 70 -1.85 1.05 15.69
N LEU A 71 -1.43 -0.16 15.31
CA LEU A 71 -1.72 -0.75 14.00
C LEU A 71 -3.22 -0.87 13.74
N THR A 72 -3.99 -1.24 14.76
CA THR A 72 -5.46 -1.34 14.66
C THR A 72 -6.09 0.04 14.47
N ARG A 73 -5.59 1.04 15.20
CA ARG A 73 -6.06 2.44 15.07
C ARG A 73 -5.70 3.02 13.69
N ILE A 74 -4.49 2.79 13.19
CA ILE A 74 -4.06 3.19 11.84
C ILE A 74 -4.96 2.57 10.78
N SER A 75 -5.31 1.28 10.93
CA SER A 75 -6.18 0.60 9.97
C SER A 75 -7.58 1.22 9.94
N LYS A 76 -8.12 1.62 11.10
CA LYS A 76 -9.40 2.35 11.19
C LYS A 76 -9.31 3.74 10.57
N THR A 77 -8.24 4.49 10.86
CA THR A 77 -8.00 5.83 10.29
C THR A 77 -7.84 5.74 8.77
N ALA A 78 -7.02 4.82 8.27
CA ALA A 78 -6.82 4.58 6.83
C ALA A 78 -8.13 4.22 6.12
N GLY A 79 -9.03 3.48 6.77
CA GLY A 79 -10.36 3.21 6.23
C GLY A 79 -11.20 4.48 6.04
N LYS A 80 -11.14 5.42 6.99
CA LYS A 80 -11.80 6.74 6.86
C LYS A 80 -11.14 7.58 5.77
N MET A 81 -9.81 7.61 5.73
CA MET A 81 -9.04 8.32 4.70
C MET A 81 -9.38 7.83 3.30
N TRP A 82 -9.37 6.52 3.10
CA TRP A 82 -9.72 5.90 1.83
C TRP A 82 -11.14 6.28 1.38
N LYS A 83 -12.11 6.34 2.30
CA LYS A 83 -13.46 6.80 1.97
C LYS A 83 -13.48 8.27 1.54
N SER A 84 -12.70 9.12 2.21
CA SER A 84 -12.57 10.54 1.92
C SER A 84 -11.75 10.87 0.66
N MET A 85 -10.93 9.96 0.15
CA MET A 85 -10.12 10.16 -1.05
C MET A 85 -10.97 10.23 -2.33
N GLY A 86 -10.58 11.09 -3.27
CA GLY A 86 -11.22 11.20 -4.57
C GLY A 86 -10.92 10.01 -5.48
N ASP A 87 -11.72 9.83 -6.55
CA ASP A 87 -11.51 8.72 -7.48
C ASP A 87 -10.15 8.80 -8.20
N ASN A 88 -9.69 10.00 -8.51
CA ASN A 88 -8.38 10.23 -9.14
C ASN A 88 -7.22 9.72 -8.26
N GLU A 89 -7.32 9.87 -6.94
CA GLU A 89 -6.29 9.41 -6.00
C GLU A 89 -6.34 7.88 -5.84
N LYS A 90 -7.55 7.30 -5.91
CA LYS A 90 -7.75 5.86 -5.84
C LYS A 90 -7.30 5.14 -7.11
N GLU A 91 -7.32 5.82 -8.25
CA GLU A 91 -7.11 5.21 -9.56
C GLU A 91 -5.75 4.53 -9.68
N SER A 92 -4.68 5.13 -9.14
CA SER A 92 -3.35 4.51 -9.18
C SER A 92 -3.28 3.18 -8.44
N TYR A 93 -3.94 3.11 -7.28
CA TYR A 93 -4.05 1.85 -6.54
C TYR A 93 -4.94 0.84 -7.27
N ARG A 94 -5.98 1.29 -7.99
CA ARG A 94 -6.83 0.43 -8.82
C ARG A 94 -6.05 -0.15 -10.00
N ILE A 95 -5.25 0.66 -10.69
CA ILE A 95 -4.39 0.22 -11.80
C ILE A 95 -3.38 -0.81 -11.28
N LEU A 96 -2.68 -0.51 -10.18
CA LEU A 96 -1.74 -1.44 -9.56
C LEU A 96 -2.42 -2.78 -9.21
N ALA A 97 -3.60 -2.74 -8.60
CA ALA A 97 -4.36 -3.93 -8.26
C ALA A 97 -4.81 -4.73 -9.49
N ARG A 98 -5.17 -4.04 -10.59
CA ARG A 98 -5.53 -4.63 -11.88
C ARG A 98 -4.33 -5.31 -12.53
N GLU A 99 -3.18 -4.66 -12.56
CA GLU A 99 -1.92 -5.23 -13.06
C GLU A 99 -1.51 -6.45 -12.27
N ARG A 100 -1.57 -6.38 -10.93
CA ARG A 100 -1.29 -7.53 -10.07
C ARG A 100 -2.21 -8.70 -10.39
N ARG A 101 -3.52 -8.44 -10.59
CA ARG A 101 -4.50 -9.47 -10.96
C ARG A 101 -4.14 -10.14 -12.29
N ARG A 102 -3.74 -9.36 -13.30
CA ARG A 102 -3.30 -9.86 -14.62
C ARG A 102 -2.10 -10.80 -14.48
N LEU A 103 -1.12 -10.45 -13.64
CA LEU A 103 0.10 -11.25 -13.44
C LEU A 103 -0.11 -12.51 -12.60
N GLN A 104 -1.14 -12.57 -11.75
CA GLN A 104 -1.35 -13.70 -10.84
C GLN A 104 -1.56 -15.04 -11.55
N GLY A 105 -2.30 -15.08 -12.65
CA GLY A 105 -2.58 -16.32 -13.40
C GLY A 105 -1.29 -16.99 -13.91
N PRO A 106 -0.50 -16.29 -14.75
CA PRO A 106 0.80 -16.79 -15.23
C PRO A 106 1.76 -17.16 -14.10
N GLN A 107 1.84 -16.34 -13.04
CA GLN A 107 2.71 -16.62 -11.89
C GLN A 107 2.30 -17.90 -11.15
N ARG A 108 1.00 -18.11 -10.91
CA ARG A 108 0.48 -19.34 -10.29
C ARG A 108 0.80 -20.56 -11.13
N ARG A 109 0.64 -20.48 -12.46
CA ARG A 109 0.98 -21.57 -13.39
C ARG A 109 2.48 -21.90 -13.32
N ARG A 110 3.36 -20.88 -13.41
CA ARG A 110 4.82 -21.07 -13.30
C ARG A 110 5.21 -21.72 -11.97
N ARG A 111 4.66 -21.27 -10.84
CA ARG A 111 4.90 -21.86 -9.50
C ARG A 111 4.46 -23.33 -9.42
N ARG A 112 3.33 -23.69 -10.04
CA ARG A 112 2.86 -25.09 -10.11
C ARG A 112 3.83 -25.96 -10.92
N LEU A 113 4.31 -25.46 -12.06
CA LEU A 113 5.25 -26.20 -12.91
C LEU A 113 6.60 -26.42 -12.21
N THR A 114 7.15 -25.38 -11.57
CA THR A 114 8.41 -25.51 -10.83
C THR A 114 8.28 -26.43 -9.62
N ALA A 115 7.16 -26.38 -8.89
CA ALA A 115 6.88 -27.30 -7.80
C ALA A 115 6.77 -28.76 -8.27
N ARG A 116 6.08 -29.00 -9.39
CA ARG A 116 5.99 -30.34 -10.02
C ARG A 116 7.37 -30.87 -10.41
N LYS A 117 8.24 -30.04 -10.99
CA LYS A 117 9.61 -30.43 -11.36
C LYS A 117 10.45 -30.81 -10.14
N ARG A 118 10.31 -30.08 -9.03
CA ARG A 118 11.02 -30.39 -7.77
C ARG A 118 10.61 -31.71 -7.16
N ARG A 119 9.34 -32.11 -7.26
CA ARG A 119 8.84 -33.39 -6.73
C ARG A 119 9.26 -34.63 -7.54
N ARG A 120 9.78 -34.43 -8.75
CA ARG A 120 10.23 -35.51 -9.66
C ARG A 120 11.74 -35.73 -9.64
N ARG A 121 12.47 -34.94 -8.84
CA ARG A 121 13.89 -35.11 -8.55
C ARG A 121 14.00 -35.67 -7.15
#